data_AF-A0A838KNA8-F1
#
_entry.id   AF-A0A838KNA8-F1
#
_cell.length_a   1.000
_cell.length_b   1.000
_cell.length_c   1.000
_cell.angle_alpha   90.00
_cell.angle_beta   90.00
_cell.angle_gamma   90.00
#
_symmetry.space_group_name_H-M   'P 1'
#
loop_
_entity.id
_entity.type
_entity.pdbx_description
1 polymer ?
#
loop_
_entity_poly.entity_id
_entity_poly.type
_entity_poly.pdbx_seq_one_letter_code
_entity_poly.pdbx_strand_id
1 'polypeptide(L)'
;MTTSRLLTALSTHADETLSWVTYAVRDTVAGVDYVTITVLEDDGTLSTIGSTDPVALRADAAQYSLRQGPAIAALQDAQLAVSSDVRDDDRWPDYGA
;
A
#
# COMPACT_ATOMS: atom_id res chain seq x y z
N MET A 1 13.72 -23.15 18.34
CA MET A 1 14.53 -22.15 17.60
C MET A 1 14.54 -22.36 16.07
N THR A 2 14.43 -23.59 15.55
CA THR A 2 14.51 -23.87 14.10
C THR A 2 13.27 -23.41 13.30
N THR A 3 12.06 -23.55 13.85
CA THR A 3 10.79 -23.21 13.15
C THR A 3 10.62 -21.71 12.89
N SER A 4 11.07 -20.86 13.80
CA SER A 4 10.96 -19.40 13.68
C SER A 4 11.80 -18.84 12.53
N ARG A 5 13.00 -19.37 12.30
CA ARG A 5 13.85 -18.93 11.16
C ARG A 5 13.27 -19.31 9.81
N LEU A 6 12.56 -20.44 9.72
CA LEU A 6 11.93 -20.89 8.48
C LEU A 6 10.72 -20.02 8.13
N LEU A 7 9.90 -19.68 9.13
CA LEU A 7 8.77 -18.77 8.98
C LEU A 7 9.21 -17.37 8.54
N THR A 8 10.25 -16.81 9.17
CA THR A 8 10.81 -15.51 8.76
C THR A 8 11.34 -15.54 7.34
N ALA A 9 12.10 -16.59 6.96
CA ALA A 9 12.60 -16.70 5.59
C ALA A 9 11.47 -16.77 4.57
N LEU A 10 10.43 -17.57 4.80
CA LEU A 10 9.26 -17.65 3.91
C LEU A 10 8.54 -16.31 3.78
N SER A 11 8.39 -15.56 4.89
CA SER A 11 7.81 -14.21 4.89
C SER A 11 8.65 -13.24 4.06
N THR A 12 9.98 -13.21 4.25
CA THR A 12 10.87 -12.32 3.49
C THR A 12 10.81 -12.58 1.99
N HIS A 13 10.73 -13.84 1.56
CA HIS A 13 10.60 -14.16 0.13
C HIS A 13 9.24 -13.72 -0.43
N ALA A 14 8.18 -13.76 0.39
CA ALA A 14 6.88 -13.24 0.01
C ALA A 14 6.94 -11.70 -0.15
N ASP A 15 7.58 -10.99 0.78
CA ASP A 15 7.76 -9.54 0.70
C ASP A 15 8.57 -9.13 -0.53
N GLU A 16 9.67 -9.83 -0.82
CA GLU A 16 10.46 -9.61 -2.04
C GLU A 16 9.65 -9.86 -3.30
N THR A 17 8.82 -10.93 -3.32
CA THR A 17 7.95 -11.23 -4.46
C THR A 17 6.91 -10.12 -4.66
N LEU A 18 6.30 -9.63 -3.59
CA LEU A 18 5.30 -8.56 -3.64
C LEU A 18 5.95 -7.23 -4.02
N SER A 19 7.18 -6.97 -3.59
CA SER A 19 7.98 -5.86 -4.11
C SER A 19 8.13 -5.97 -5.63
N TRP A 20 8.54 -7.11 -6.18
CA TRP A 20 8.62 -7.30 -7.65
C TRP A 20 7.30 -7.04 -8.38
N VAL A 21 6.16 -7.39 -7.77
CA VAL A 21 4.84 -7.06 -8.33
C VAL A 21 4.67 -5.56 -8.49
N THR A 22 5.10 -4.74 -7.51
CA THR A 22 5.00 -3.27 -7.63
C THR A 22 5.79 -2.72 -8.83
N TYR A 23 7.01 -3.22 -9.06
CA TYR A 23 7.83 -2.85 -10.21
C TYR A 23 7.19 -3.30 -11.52
N ALA A 24 6.67 -4.54 -11.57
CA ALA A 24 5.99 -5.06 -12.75
C ALA A 24 4.75 -4.22 -13.11
N VAL A 25 3.95 -3.80 -12.13
CA VAL A 25 2.78 -2.95 -12.36
C VAL A 25 3.20 -1.60 -12.92
N ARG A 26 4.17 -0.92 -12.29
CA ARG A 26 4.69 0.37 -12.79
C ARG A 26 5.18 0.26 -14.24
N ASP A 27 5.88 -0.82 -14.58
CA ASP A 27 6.50 -0.97 -15.89
C ASP A 27 5.52 -1.42 -16.99
N THR A 28 4.35 -1.95 -16.63
CA THR A 28 3.38 -2.51 -17.59
C THR A 28 2.05 -1.77 -17.67
N VAL A 29 1.67 -1.00 -16.64
CA VAL A 29 0.42 -0.22 -16.62
C VAL A 29 0.71 1.22 -17.03
N ALA A 30 0.18 1.61 -18.19
CA ALA A 30 0.39 2.96 -18.71
C ALA A 30 -0.18 4.04 -17.78
N GLY A 31 0.59 5.09 -17.53
CA GLY A 31 0.20 6.23 -16.70
C GLY A 31 0.35 6.01 -15.19
N VAL A 32 0.95 4.90 -14.76
CA VAL A 32 1.29 4.66 -13.35
C VAL A 32 2.72 5.09 -13.08
N ASP A 33 2.89 6.15 -12.30
CA ASP A 33 4.21 6.64 -11.91
C ASP A 33 4.77 5.85 -10.71
N TYR A 34 3.90 5.55 -9.73
CA TYR A 34 4.30 4.94 -8.46
C TYR A 34 3.29 3.89 -8.00
N VAL A 35 3.79 2.83 -7.36
CA VAL A 35 2.99 1.71 -6.86
C VAL A 35 3.47 1.30 -5.48
N THR A 36 2.53 1.03 -4.59
CA THR A 36 2.76 0.39 -3.29
C THR A 36 1.83 -0.81 -3.10
N ILE A 37 2.19 -1.69 -2.16
CA ILE A 37 1.29 -2.71 -1.62
C ILE A 37 1.22 -2.53 -0.11
N THR A 38 0.00 -2.33 0.38
CA THR A 38 -0.34 -2.26 1.81
C THR A 38 -0.85 -3.61 2.29
N VAL A 39 -0.40 -4.04 3.47
CA VAL A 39 -0.92 -5.18 4.22
C VAL A 39 -1.56 -4.69 5.52
N LEU A 40 -2.71 -5.27 5.85
CA LEU A 40 -3.29 -5.19 7.18
C LEU A 40 -2.82 -6.42 7.97
N GLU A 41 -1.99 -6.17 8.97
CA GLU A 41 -1.44 -7.20 9.85
C GLU A 41 -2.50 -7.68 10.87
N ASP A 42 -2.28 -8.86 11.46
CA ASP A 42 -3.20 -9.46 12.44
C ASP A 42 -3.41 -8.59 13.69
N ASP A 43 -2.45 -7.72 14.03
CA ASP A 43 -2.54 -6.78 15.16
C ASP A 43 -3.27 -5.47 14.81
N GLY A 44 -3.76 -5.36 13.56
CA GLY A 44 -4.47 -4.20 13.04
C GLY A 44 -3.55 -3.08 12.55
N THR A 45 -2.24 -3.28 12.52
CA THR A 45 -1.30 -2.33 11.93
C THR A 45 -1.32 -2.40 10.41
N LEU A 46 -1.07 -1.26 9.77
CA LEU A 46 -0.90 -1.17 8.32
C LEU A 46 0.58 -1.04 8.00
N SER A 47 1.06 -1.91 7.12
CA SER A 47 2.45 -1.95 6.68
C SER A 47 2.50 -1.82 5.14
N THR A 48 3.45 -1.04 4.62
CA THR A 48 3.75 -1.06 3.19
C THR A 48 4.92 -2.00 2.94
N ILE A 49 4.67 -3.09 2.24
CA ILE A 49 5.64 -4.19 2.04
C ILE A 49 6.36 -4.13 0.68
N GLY A 50 5.90 -3.27 -0.22
CA GLY A 50 6.54 -3.00 -1.50
C GLY A 50 6.29 -1.56 -1.93
N SER A 51 7.31 -0.91 -2.49
CA SER A 51 7.18 0.41 -3.08
C SER A 51 8.18 0.60 -4.22
N THR A 52 7.72 1.28 -5.27
CA THR A 52 8.59 1.72 -6.35
C THR A 52 9.26 3.06 -6.09
N ASP A 53 8.75 3.88 -5.15
CA ASP A 53 9.27 5.22 -4.88
C ASP A 53 8.96 5.72 -3.45
N PRO A 54 9.90 6.43 -2.78
CA PRO A 54 9.65 7.06 -1.48
C PRO A 54 8.45 8.02 -1.41
N VAL A 55 8.01 8.62 -2.52
CA VAL A 55 6.83 9.51 -2.53
C VAL A 55 5.54 8.74 -2.26
N ALA A 56 5.40 7.53 -2.82
CA ALA A 56 4.23 6.69 -2.57
C ALA A 56 4.21 6.17 -1.12
N LEU A 57 5.38 5.93 -0.51
CA LEU A 57 5.48 5.62 0.93
C LEU A 57 4.95 6.76 1.82
N ARG A 58 5.23 8.01 1.44
CA ARG A 58 4.70 9.18 2.17
C ARG A 58 3.19 9.29 2.02
N ALA A 59 2.66 9.01 0.82
CA ALA A 59 1.23 8.97 0.57
C ALA A 59 0.54 7.93 1.45
N ASP A 60 1.05 6.69 1.50
CA ASP A 60 0.56 5.64 2.39
C ASP A 60 0.61 6.05 3.87
N ALA A 61 1.74 6.61 4.33
CA ALA A 61 1.87 7.05 5.72
C ALA A 61 0.85 8.14 6.10
N ALA A 62 0.54 9.05 5.17
CA ALA A 62 -0.51 10.05 5.37
C ALA A 62 -1.89 9.38 5.47
N GLN A 63 -2.20 8.42 4.59
CA GLN A 63 -3.46 7.67 4.66
C GLN A 63 -3.63 6.92 5.99
N TYR A 64 -2.56 6.29 6.48
CA TYR A 64 -2.60 5.54 7.74
C TYR A 64 -2.83 6.46 8.94
N SER A 65 -2.14 7.59 8.99
CA SER A 65 -2.22 8.54 10.10
C SER A 65 -3.57 9.26 10.16
N LEU A 66 -4.12 9.63 8.99
CA LEU A 66 -5.42 10.30 8.88
C LEU A 66 -6.60 9.33 8.90
N ARG A 67 -6.34 8.03 8.70
CA ARG A 67 -7.35 7.00 8.47
C ARG A 67 -8.31 7.37 7.33
N GLN A 68 -7.77 8.02 6.30
CA GLN A 68 -8.47 8.47 5.10
C GLN A 68 -7.65 8.08 3.86
N GLY A 69 -8.28 8.10 2.69
CA GLY A 69 -7.65 7.87 1.40
C GLY A 69 -8.06 6.56 0.73
N PRO A 70 -7.73 6.42 -0.57
CA PRO A 70 -8.14 5.28 -1.39
C PRO A 70 -7.78 3.92 -0.80
N ALA A 71 -6.55 3.75 -0.27
CA ALA A 71 -6.09 2.47 0.25
C ALA A 71 -6.86 2.07 1.53
N ILE A 72 -7.16 3.03 2.40
CA ILE A 72 -7.97 2.79 3.60
C ILE A 72 -9.40 2.39 3.23
N ALA A 73 -10.01 3.09 2.28
CA ALA A 73 -11.35 2.77 1.82
C ALA A 73 -11.42 1.37 1.16
N ALA A 74 -10.43 1.04 0.33
CA ALA A 74 -10.36 -0.28 -0.31
C ALA A 74 -10.26 -1.43 0.71
N LEU A 75 -9.54 -1.22 1.82
CA LEU A 75 -9.44 -2.19 2.91
C LEU A 75 -10.76 -2.37 3.68
N GLN A 76 -11.56 -1.31 3.81
CA GLN A 76 -12.83 -1.33 4.56
C GLN A 76 -13.95 -2.00 3.78
N ASP A 77 -14.09 -1.66 2.50
CA ASP A 77 -15.25 -2.08 1.69
C ASP A 77 -14.94 -3.23 0.74
N ALA A 78 -13.68 -3.67 0.66
CA ALA A 78 -13.19 -4.64 -0.32
C ALA A 78 -13.57 -4.29 -1.77
N GLN A 79 -13.62 -2.99 -2.07
CA GLN A 79 -13.95 -2.44 -3.39
C GLN A 79 -12.79 -1.62 -3.94
N LEU A 80 -12.76 -1.49 -5.28
CA LEU A 80 -11.81 -0.61 -5.95
C LEU A 80 -12.15 0.86 -5.62
N ALA A 81 -11.24 1.54 -4.94
CA ALA A 81 -11.33 2.97 -4.69
C ALA A 81 -10.42 3.75 -5.65
N VAL A 82 -11.01 4.56 -6.52
CA VAL A 82 -10.28 5.42 -7.47
C VAL A 82 -10.64 6.88 -7.22
N SER A 83 -9.63 7.74 -7.32
CA SER A 83 -9.80 9.19 -7.33
C SER A 83 -8.97 9.78 -8.45
N SER A 84 -9.57 10.69 -9.23
CA SER A 84 -8.88 11.42 -10.29
C SER A 84 -7.97 12.51 -9.73
N ASP A 85 -8.38 13.11 -8.61
CA ASP A 85 -7.61 14.11 -7.88
C ASP A 85 -8.03 14.07 -6.41
N VAL A 86 -7.14 13.61 -5.54
CA VAL A 86 -7.44 13.45 -4.12
C VAL A 86 -7.68 14.80 -3.41
N ARG A 87 -7.23 15.92 -4.00
CA ARG A 87 -7.43 17.27 -3.44
C ARG A 87 -8.86 17.76 -3.57
N ASP A 88 -9.58 17.25 -4.57
CA ASP A 88 -10.97 17.60 -4.88
C ASP A 88 -11.93 16.45 -4.48
N ASP A 89 -11.46 15.49 -3.68
CA ASP A 89 -12.23 14.31 -3.29
C ASP A 89 -12.83 14.46 -1.89
N ASP A 90 -14.10 14.88 -1.83
CA ASP A 90 -14.84 15.12 -0.58
C ASP A 90 -14.94 13.87 0.33
N ARG A 91 -14.61 12.66 -0.18
CA ARG A 91 -14.54 11.45 0.65
C ARG A 91 -13.37 11.49 1.64
N TRP A 92 -12.29 12.22 1.34
CA TRP A 92 -11.05 12.25 2.11
C TRP A 92 -10.47 13.67 2.25
N PRO A 93 -11.21 14.59 2.87
CA PRO A 93 -10.86 16.01 2.89
C PRO A 93 -9.53 16.31 3.59
N ASP A 94 -9.13 15.51 4.58
CA ASP A 94 -7.86 15.74 5.29
C ASP A 94 -6.67 15.15 4.53
N TYR A 95 -6.88 14.08 3.76
CA TYR A 95 -5.83 13.46 2.95
C TYR A 95 -5.50 14.27 1.69
N GLY A 96 -6.51 14.94 1.12
CA GLY A 96 -6.36 15.82 -0.04
C GLY A 96 -5.82 17.23 0.29
N ALA A 97 -5.68 17.58 1.57
CA ALA A 97 -5.34 18.92 2.04
C ALA A 97 -3.88 19.35 1.79
#